data_AF-A0A6A0HE56-F1
#
_entry.id   AF-A0A6A0HE56-F1
#
_cell.length_a   1.000
_cell.length_b   1.000
_cell.length_c   1.000
_cell.angle_alpha   90.00
_cell.angle_beta   90.00
_cell.angle_gamma   90.00
#
_symmetry.space_group_name_H-M   'P 1'
#
loop_
_entity.id
_entity.type
_entity.pdbx_description
1 polymer ?
#
loop_
_entity_poly.entity_id
_entity_poly.type
_entity_poly.pdbx_seq_one_letter_code
_entity_poly.pdbx_strand_id
1 'polypeptide(L)'
;MTAELAHERLQSGLRKWRMQLARRYVLFALAASLLLVTAMRLLWPLSTVVHLATLLISFALILLMMLIRARKRFADVEAFAHHCNRVFPELEESCELVLKPENALSALERLQRRRALQALDNIPAQQLYPRPNLTTGWVCAASAYCERNAVKRKHILFT
;
A
#
# COMPACT_ATOMS: atom_id res chain seq x y z
N MET A 1 -3.29 -20.43 19.31
CA MET A 1 -2.23 -20.27 18.28
C MET A 1 -0.85 -20.07 18.93
N THR A 2 0.23 -20.68 18.41
CA THR A 2 1.61 -20.41 18.86
C THR A 2 2.13 -19.11 18.23
N ALA A 3 3.16 -18.49 18.82
CA ALA A 3 3.77 -17.28 18.28
C ALA A 3 4.28 -17.44 16.84
N GLU A 4 4.82 -18.62 16.53
CA GLU A 4 5.33 -18.97 15.19
C GLU A 4 4.21 -18.98 14.14
N LEU A 5 3.08 -19.63 14.45
CA LEU A 5 1.90 -19.66 13.58
C LEU A 5 1.32 -18.27 13.34
N ALA A 6 1.30 -17.40 14.35
CA ALA A 6 0.84 -16.03 14.21
C ALA A 6 1.75 -15.22 13.26
N HIS A 7 3.06 -15.42 13.38
CA HIS A 7 4.04 -14.79 12.50
C HIS A 7 3.84 -15.23 11.04
N GLU A 8 3.66 -16.53 10.80
CA GLU A 8 3.40 -17.08 9.46
C GLU A 8 2.09 -16.55 8.86
N ARG A 9 1.03 -16.42 9.67
CA ARG A 9 -0.25 -15.83 9.24
C ARG A 9 -0.09 -14.36 8.84
N LEU A 10 0.68 -13.57 9.60
CA LEU A 10 0.97 -12.18 9.26
C LEU A 10 1.80 -12.07 7.97
N GLN A 11 2.85 -12.89 7.82
CA GLN A 11 3.67 -12.88 6.61
C GLN A 11 2.91 -13.30 5.35
N SER A 12 2.11 -14.38 5.44
CA SER A 12 1.27 -14.83 4.33
C SER A 12 0.19 -13.79 3.98
N GLY A 13 -0.34 -13.10 4.99
CA GLY A 13 -1.25 -11.97 4.83
C GLY A 13 -0.59 -10.82 4.06
N LEU A 14 0.61 -10.43 4.48
CA LEU A 14 1.42 -9.39 3.82
C LEU A 14 1.68 -9.75 2.35
N ARG A 15 2.03 -11.01 2.05
CA ARG A 15 2.28 -11.45 0.67
C ARG A 15 1.03 -11.37 -0.21
N LYS A 16 -0.12 -11.81 0.29
CA LYS A 16 -1.41 -11.70 -0.41
C LYS A 16 -1.78 -10.26 -0.68
N TRP A 17 -1.59 -9.39 0.32
CA TRP A 17 -1.85 -7.97 0.16
C TRP A 17 -0.93 -7.31 -0.88
N ARG A 18 0.38 -7.61 -0.86
CA ARG A 18 1.33 -7.12 -1.88
C ARG A 18 0.93 -7.55 -3.29
N MET A 19 0.47 -8.79 -3.47
CA MET A 19 -0.05 -9.27 -4.75
C MET A 19 -1.32 -8.52 -5.18
N GLN A 20 -2.28 -8.30 -4.29
CA GLN A 20 -3.49 -7.55 -4.60
C GLN A 20 -3.18 -6.09 -4.97
N LEU A 21 -2.25 -5.48 -4.25
CA LEU A 21 -1.80 -4.12 -4.52
C LEU A 21 -1.08 -4.03 -5.87
N ALA A 22 -0.19 -4.98 -6.17
CA ALA A 22 0.50 -5.05 -7.47
C ALA A 22 -0.49 -5.21 -8.63
N ARG A 23 -1.47 -6.11 -8.51
CA ARG A 23 -2.53 -6.27 -9.53
C ARG A 23 -3.27 -4.96 -9.79
N ARG A 24 -3.60 -4.21 -8.75
CA ARG A 24 -4.26 -2.90 -8.90
C ARG A 24 -3.38 -1.89 -9.61
N TYR A 25 -2.11 -1.80 -9.25
CA TYR A 25 -1.18 -0.88 -9.93
C TYR A 25 -0.98 -1.22 -11.39
N VAL A 26 -0.93 -2.51 -11.75
CA VAL A 26 -0.88 -2.95 -13.15
C VAL A 26 -2.14 -2.49 -13.89
N LEU A 27 -3.33 -2.70 -13.32
CA LEU A 27 -4.59 -2.27 -13.94
C LEU A 27 -4.66 -0.74 -14.11
N PHE A 28 -4.25 0.02 -13.09
CA PHE A 28 -4.22 1.48 -13.16
C PHE A 28 -3.21 2.00 -14.18
N ALA A 29 -2.00 1.44 -14.20
CA ALA A 29 -0.97 1.81 -15.17
C ALA A 29 -1.44 1.54 -16.59
N LEU A 30 -2.10 0.40 -16.83
CA LEU A 30 -2.66 0.03 -18.12
C LEU A 30 -3.79 0.97 -18.56
N ALA A 31 -4.72 1.28 -17.67
CA ALA A 31 -5.82 2.20 -17.97
C ALA A 31 -5.28 3.62 -18.29
N ALA A 32 -4.32 4.10 -17.52
CA ALA A 32 -3.72 5.42 -17.71
C ALA A 32 -2.90 5.50 -19.02
N SER A 33 -2.12 4.46 -19.35
CA SER A 33 -1.36 4.43 -20.61
C SER A 33 -2.29 4.35 -21.83
N LEU A 34 -3.37 3.56 -21.76
CA LEU A 34 -4.38 3.50 -22.82
C LEU A 34 -5.04 4.86 -23.04
N LEU A 35 -5.49 5.54 -21.98
CA LEU A 35 -6.08 6.88 -22.09
C LEU A 35 -5.11 7.89 -22.72
N LEU A 36 -3.83 7.86 -22.33
CA LEU A 36 -2.81 8.73 -22.88
C LEU A 36 -2.62 8.50 -24.39
N VAL A 37 -2.51 7.24 -24.81
CA VAL A 37 -2.30 6.88 -26.22
C VAL A 37 -3.54 7.19 -27.06
N THR A 38 -4.75 6.95 -26.54
CA THR A 38 -6.00 7.31 -27.21
C THR A 38 -6.11 8.82 -27.41
N ALA A 39 -5.79 9.63 -26.39
CA ALA A 39 -5.76 11.08 -26.51
C ALA A 39 -4.73 11.55 -27.55
N MET A 40 -3.52 10.97 -27.53
CA MET A 40 -2.47 11.30 -28.48
C MET A 40 -2.88 10.99 -29.94
N ARG A 41 -3.56 9.87 -30.16
CA ARG A 41 -4.04 9.45 -31.48
C ARG A 41 -5.12 10.37 -32.05
N LEU A 42 -5.94 10.97 -31.19
CA LEU A 42 -6.98 11.93 -31.61
C LEU A 42 -6.38 13.29 -32.02
N LEU A 43 -5.25 13.66 -31.41
CA LEU A 43 -4.61 14.95 -31.63
C LEU A 43 -3.57 14.92 -32.76
N TRP A 44 -2.89 13.78 -32.96
CA TRP A 44 -1.84 13.64 -33.97
C TRP A 44 -1.96 12.32 -34.76
N PRO A 45 -2.06 12.36 -36.09
CA PRO A 45 -2.08 11.16 -36.93
C PRO A 45 -0.66 10.59 -37.13
N LEU A 46 -0.04 10.14 -36.04
CA LEU A 46 1.26 9.47 -36.06
C LEU A 46 1.14 8.02 -36.52
N SER A 47 2.27 7.40 -36.87
CA SER A 47 2.31 5.98 -37.23
C SER A 47 1.88 5.07 -36.07
N THR A 48 1.36 3.88 -36.37
CA THR A 48 0.95 2.89 -35.36
C THR A 48 2.11 2.43 -34.48
N VAL A 49 3.33 2.38 -35.02
CA VAL A 49 4.55 2.04 -34.30
C VAL A 49 4.85 3.04 -33.19
N VAL A 50 4.68 4.35 -33.45
CA VAL A 50 4.90 5.40 -32.44
C VAL A 50 3.89 5.24 -31.29
N HIS A 51 2.62 4.99 -31.60
CA HIS A 51 1.59 4.77 -30.57
C HIS A 51 1.89 3.55 -29.69
N LEU A 52 2.35 2.45 -30.28
CA LEU A 52 2.72 1.24 -29.54
C LEU A 52 3.93 1.50 -28.63
N ALA A 53 4.95 2.19 -29.15
CA ALA A 53 6.11 2.58 -28.36
C ALA A 53 5.70 3.48 -27.18
N THR A 54 4.86 4.49 -27.42
CA THR A 54 4.32 5.37 -26.36
C THR A 54 3.52 4.59 -25.33
N LEU A 55 2.69 3.63 -25.73
CA LEU A 55 1.94 2.76 -24.81
C LEU A 55 2.88 2.02 -23.86
N LEU A 56 3.89 1.35 -24.41
CA LEU A 56 4.83 0.52 -23.63
C LEU A 56 5.68 1.39 -22.69
N ILE A 57 6.20 2.51 -23.19
CA ILE A 57 7.04 3.43 -22.41
C ILE A 57 6.21 4.06 -21.28
N SER A 58 5.03 4.59 -21.59
CA SER A 58 4.16 5.21 -20.58
C SER A 58 3.68 4.21 -19.53
N PHE A 59 3.28 3.00 -19.96
CA PHE A 59 2.92 1.91 -19.05
C PHE A 59 4.06 1.56 -18.10
N ALA A 60 5.27 1.33 -18.64
CA ALA A 60 6.45 0.99 -17.84
C ALA A 60 6.80 2.12 -16.85
N LEU A 61 6.76 3.38 -17.29
CA LEU A 61 7.09 4.52 -16.45
C LEU A 61 6.07 4.72 -15.31
N ILE A 62 4.78 4.64 -15.61
CA ILE A 62 3.71 4.76 -14.61
C ILE A 62 3.81 3.61 -13.60
N LEU A 63 3.98 2.38 -14.08
CA LEU A 63 4.12 1.20 -13.23
C LEU A 63 5.35 1.32 -12.32
N LEU A 64 6.51 1.71 -12.87
CA LEU A 64 7.74 1.91 -12.10
C LEU A 64 7.55 2.97 -11.01
N MET A 65 6.95 4.12 -11.35
CA MET A 65 6.66 5.19 -10.40
C MET A 65 5.74 4.70 -9.26
N MET A 66 4.70 3.93 -9.58
CA MET A 66 3.79 3.35 -8.59
C MET A 66 4.51 2.34 -7.70
N LEU A 67 5.35 1.47 -8.25
CA LEU A 67 6.12 0.48 -7.51
C LEU A 67 7.13 1.12 -6.54
N ILE A 68 7.82 2.19 -6.97
CA ILE A 68 8.74 2.94 -6.09
C ILE A 68 7.96 3.55 -4.91
N ARG A 69 6.79 4.16 -5.18
CA ARG A 69 5.95 4.76 -4.14
C ARG A 69 5.38 3.69 -3.19
N ALA A 70 5.00 2.53 -3.73
CA ALA A 70 4.50 1.40 -2.96
C ALA A 70 5.58 0.81 -2.04
N ARG A 71 6.81 0.67 -2.54
CA ARG A 71 7.94 0.18 -1.76
C ARG A 71 8.19 1.07 -0.54
N LYS A 72 8.15 2.39 -0.70
CA LYS A 72 8.35 3.32 0.44
C LYS A 72 7.24 3.25 1.49
N ARG A 73 6.01 2.95 1.09
CA ARG A 73 4.84 2.99 2.00
C ARG A 73 4.54 1.64 2.67
N PHE A 74 4.96 0.53 2.05
CA PHE A 74 4.47 -0.81 2.40
C PHE A 74 5.58 -1.86 2.50
N ALA A 75 6.86 -1.45 2.53
CA ALA A 75 7.97 -2.36 2.79
C ALA A 75 8.07 -2.77 4.26
N ASP A 76 7.40 -2.06 5.17
CA ASP A 76 7.56 -2.27 6.60
C ASP A 76 6.46 -3.16 7.18
N VAL A 77 6.88 -4.22 7.86
CA VAL A 77 5.98 -5.10 8.63
C VAL A 77 5.34 -4.29 9.77
N GLU A 78 6.05 -3.29 10.29
CA GLU A 78 5.55 -2.35 11.29
C GLU A 78 4.40 -1.50 10.74
N ALA A 79 4.49 -1.01 9.50
CA ALA A 79 3.40 -0.26 8.87
C ALA A 79 2.14 -1.11 8.69
N PHE A 80 2.29 -2.43 8.46
CA PHE A 80 1.17 -3.36 8.43
C PHE A 80 0.59 -3.61 9.82
N ALA A 81 1.44 -3.78 10.85
CA ALA A 81 0.99 -3.90 12.23
C ALA A 81 0.22 -2.66 12.71
N HIS A 82 0.73 -1.46 12.40
CA HIS A 82 0.06 -0.21 12.70
C HIS A 82 -1.28 -0.10 11.94
N HIS A 83 -1.37 -0.60 10.71
CA HIS A 83 -2.65 -0.65 10.01
C HIS A 83 -3.65 -1.56 10.71
N CYS A 84 -3.22 -2.76 11.13
CA CYS A 84 -4.07 -3.68 11.89
C CYS A 84 -4.57 -3.03 13.19
N ASN A 85 -3.70 -2.37 13.94
CA ASN A 85 -4.06 -1.63 15.15
C ASN A 85 -5.15 -0.56 14.89
N ARG A 86 -5.11 0.10 13.73
CA ARG A 86 -6.12 1.12 13.36
C ARG A 86 -7.46 0.54 12.91
N VAL A 87 -7.46 -0.63 12.30
CA VAL A 87 -8.67 -1.25 11.75
C VAL A 87 -9.39 -2.09 12.80
N PHE A 88 -8.64 -2.67 13.74
CA PHE A 88 -9.15 -3.56 14.77
C PHE A 88 -8.82 -2.97 16.14
N PRO A 89 -9.72 -2.16 16.74
CA PRO A 89 -9.50 -1.56 18.06
C PRO A 89 -9.22 -2.60 19.15
N GLU A 90 -9.76 -3.81 18.99
CA GLU A 90 -9.58 -4.97 19.86
C GLU A 90 -8.12 -5.43 20.01
N LEU A 91 -7.24 -5.01 19.08
CA LEU A 91 -5.82 -5.33 19.14
C LEU A 91 -5.02 -4.36 20.04
N GLU A 92 -5.62 -3.28 20.57
CA GLU A 92 -5.03 -2.39 21.61
C GLU A 92 -3.53 -2.09 21.40
N GLU A 93 -3.12 -1.63 20.20
CA GLU A 93 -1.72 -1.37 19.83
C GLU A 93 -0.76 -2.59 19.88
N SER A 94 -1.26 -3.77 20.23
CA SER A 94 -0.47 -4.94 20.56
C SER A 94 -0.01 -5.77 19.35
N CYS A 95 -0.38 -5.39 18.11
CA CYS A 95 0.16 -6.07 16.91
C CYS A 95 1.69 -5.95 16.81
N GLU A 96 2.27 -4.86 17.30
CA GLU A 96 3.72 -4.66 17.30
C GLU A 96 4.43 -5.58 18.31
N LEU A 97 3.76 -5.88 19.43
CA LEU A 97 4.26 -6.82 20.45
C LEU A 97 4.30 -8.27 19.93
N VAL A 98 3.45 -8.61 18.95
CA VAL A 98 3.46 -9.94 18.31
C VAL A 98 4.74 -10.15 17.47
N LEU A 99 5.30 -9.07 16.92
CA LEU A 99 6.51 -9.09 16.10
C LEU A 99 7.80 -9.11 16.93
N LYS A 100 7.74 -8.64 18.19
CA LYS A 100 8.91 -8.62 19.09
C LYS A 100 9.25 -10.03 19.61
N PRO A 101 10.56 -10.34 19.80
CA PRO A 101 10.97 -11.60 20.39
C PRO A 101 10.53 -11.69 21.86
N GLU A 102 10.15 -12.90 22.31
CA GLU A 102 9.54 -13.10 23.63
C GLU A 102 10.43 -12.70 24.80
N ASN A 103 11.74 -12.84 24.61
CA ASN A 103 12.76 -12.52 25.60
C ASN A 103 12.91 -11.01 25.82
N ALA A 104 12.46 -10.18 24.86
CA ALA A 104 12.51 -8.73 24.96
C ALA A 104 11.25 -8.11 25.57
N LEU A 105 10.23 -8.93 25.88
CA LEU A 105 8.95 -8.46 26.41
C LEU A 105 8.94 -8.53 27.93
N SER A 106 8.49 -7.44 28.56
CA SER A 106 8.12 -7.38 29.97
C SER A 106 6.95 -8.32 30.29
N ALA A 107 6.74 -8.61 31.58
CA ALA A 107 5.65 -9.50 32.01
C ALA A 107 4.25 -8.99 31.57
N LEU A 108 4.04 -7.67 31.59
CA LEU A 108 2.81 -7.05 31.13
C LEU A 108 2.64 -7.18 29.61
N GLU A 109 3.69 -6.90 28.84
CA GLU A 109 3.67 -7.03 27.38
C GLU A 109 3.44 -8.47 26.94
N ARG A 110 3.95 -9.47 27.69
CA ARG A 110 3.65 -10.89 27.44
C ARG A 110 2.16 -11.20 27.60
N LEU A 111 1.50 -10.59 28.57
CA LEU A 111 0.07 -10.76 28.79
C LEU A 111 -0.75 -10.07 27.69
N GLN A 112 -0.36 -8.86 27.29
CA GLN A 112 -0.95 -8.15 26.14
C GLN A 112 -0.77 -8.94 24.84
N ARG A 113 0.42 -9.48 24.59
CA ARG A 113 0.70 -10.35 23.43
C ARG A 113 -0.22 -11.58 23.41
N ARG A 114 -0.46 -12.23 24.57
CA ARG A 114 -1.39 -13.37 24.63
C ARG A 114 -2.82 -12.97 24.26
N ARG A 115 -3.31 -11.82 24.73
CA ARG A 115 -4.63 -11.30 24.33
C ARG A 115 -4.68 -10.97 22.84
N ALA A 116 -3.66 -10.32 22.32
CA ALA A 116 -3.56 -9.99 20.90
C ALA A 116 -3.58 -11.25 20.02
N LEU A 117 -2.88 -12.32 20.43
CA LEU A 117 -2.92 -13.61 19.74
C LEU A 117 -4.31 -14.25 19.74
N GLN A 118 -5.06 -14.14 20.84
CA GLN A 118 -6.44 -14.62 20.94
C GLN A 118 -7.39 -13.80 20.06
N ALA A 119 -7.27 -12.47 20.07
CA ALA A 119 -8.04 -11.59 19.20
C ALA A 119 -7.74 -11.87 17.72
N LEU A 120 -6.47 -12.08 17.37
CA LEU A 120 -6.05 -12.40 16.00
C LEU A 120 -6.61 -13.74 15.51
N ASP A 121 -6.80 -14.72 16.39
CA ASP A 121 -7.46 -15.99 16.06
C ASP A 121 -8.94 -15.81 15.73
N ASN A 122 -9.61 -14.83 16.35
CA ASN A 122 -11.02 -14.52 16.11
C ASN A 122 -11.26 -13.69 14.84
N ILE A 123 -10.24 -12.98 14.34
CA ILE A 123 -10.36 -12.17 13.13
C ILE A 123 -10.24 -13.08 11.89
N PRO A 124 -11.27 -13.15 11.03
CA PRO A 124 -11.18 -13.94 9.81
C PRO A 124 -10.07 -13.38 8.91
N ALA A 125 -9.29 -14.28 8.32
CA ALA A 125 -8.12 -13.92 7.50
C ALA A 125 -8.44 -12.90 6.38
N GLN A 126 -9.69 -12.84 5.92
CA GLN A 126 -10.18 -11.94 4.88
C GLN A 126 -10.34 -10.48 5.33
N GLN A 127 -10.50 -10.23 6.62
CA GLN A 127 -10.65 -8.86 7.16
C GLN A 127 -9.30 -8.21 7.46
N LEU A 128 -8.24 -9.00 7.69
CA LEU A 128 -6.87 -8.53 7.91
C LEU A 128 -6.27 -7.76 6.72
N TYR A 129 -6.92 -7.79 5.56
CA TYR A 129 -6.48 -7.05 4.38
C TYR A 129 -7.13 -5.66 4.36
N PRO A 130 -6.35 -4.57 4.15
CA PRO A 130 -6.91 -3.26 3.90
C PRO A 130 -7.84 -3.34 2.69
N ARG A 131 -9.16 -3.27 2.93
CA ARG A 131 -10.11 -3.11 1.82
C ARG A 131 -9.84 -1.73 1.23
N PRO A 132 -9.59 -1.62 -0.09
CA PRO A 132 -9.47 -0.33 -0.72
C PRO A 132 -10.80 0.36 -0.55
N ASN A 133 -10.90 1.36 0.31
CA ASN A 133 -12.05 2.24 0.25
C ASN A 133 -11.83 3.08 -1.03
N LEU A 134 -12.80 3.03 -1.96
CA LEU A 134 -12.70 3.73 -3.26
C LEU A 134 -12.48 5.24 -3.07
N THR A 135 -12.95 5.78 -1.95
CA THR A 135 -12.72 7.16 -1.50
C THR A 135 -11.25 7.48 -1.20
N THR A 136 -10.41 6.52 -0.79
CA THR A 136 -8.99 6.76 -0.46
C THR A 136 -8.17 6.94 -1.72
N GLY A 137 -8.62 6.40 -2.86
CA GLY A 137 -7.98 6.61 -4.16
C GLY A 137 -7.99 8.10 -4.52
N TRP A 138 -9.15 8.74 -4.38
CA TRP A 138 -9.31 10.18 -4.59
C TRP A 138 -8.55 11.01 -3.56
N VAL A 139 -8.57 10.61 -2.28
CA VAL A 139 -7.81 11.33 -1.22
C VAL A 139 -6.29 11.18 -1.38
N CYS A 140 -5.79 10.03 -1.84
CA CYS A 140 -4.36 9.84 -2.13
C CYS A 140 -3.93 10.61 -3.38
N ALA A 141 -4.77 10.69 -4.41
CA ALA A 141 -4.51 11.52 -5.59
C ALA A 141 -4.52 13.02 -5.22
N ALA A 142 -5.51 13.45 -4.43
CA ALA A 142 -5.63 14.82 -3.95
C ALA A 142 -4.48 15.22 -3.00
N SER A 143 -4.07 14.36 -2.08
CA SER A 143 -2.93 14.64 -1.19
C SER A 143 -1.60 14.68 -1.94
N ALA A 144 -1.37 13.76 -2.89
CA ALA A 144 -0.16 13.81 -3.73
C ALA A 144 -0.12 15.07 -4.62
N TYR A 145 -1.29 15.55 -5.08
CA TYR A 145 -1.41 16.81 -5.80
C TYR A 145 -1.14 18.02 -4.90
N CYS A 146 -1.68 18.01 -3.68
CA CYS A 146 -1.50 19.08 -2.70
C CYS A 146 -0.04 19.22 -2.25
N GLU A 147 0.62 18.08 -1.99
CA GLU A 147 2.02 18.02 -1.57
C GLU A 147 2.97 18.55 -2.65
N ARG A 148 2.71 18.25 -3.94
CA ARG A 148 3.47 18.81 -5.07
C ARG A 148 3.31 20.32 -5.22
N ASN A 149 2.09 20.85 -4.99
CA ASN A 149 1.83 22.28 -5.11
C ASN A 149 2.33 23.09 -3.91
N ALA A 150 2.36 22.50 -2.71
CA ALA A 150 2.94 23.13 -1.53
C ALA A 150 4.45 23.39 -1.68
N VAL A 151 5.17 22.46 -2.33
CA VAL A 151 6.61 22.62 -2.62
C VAL A 151 6.85 23.74 -3.65
N LYS A 152 5.99 23.88 -4.67
CA LYS A 152 6.11 24.97 -5.66
C LYS A 152 5.82 26.35 -5.08
N ARG A 153 4.85 26.49 -4.18
CA ARG A 153 4.51 27.79 -3.56
C ARG A 153 5.65 28.37 -2.70
N LYS A 154 6.45 27.52 -2.06
CA LYS A 154 7.59 28.00 -1.25
C LYS A 154 8.68 28.66 -2.08
N HIS A 155 8.81 28.36 -3.37
CA HIS A 155 9.81 28.98 -4.23
C HIS A 155 9.43 30.36 -4.80
N ILE A 156 8.15 30.74 -4.75
CA ILE A 156 7.67 32.02 -5.30
C ILE A 156 7.72 33.15 -4.25
N LEU A 157 7.81 32.82 -2.96
CA LEU A 157 7.82 33.80 -1.86
C LEU A 157 9.23 34.26 -1.44
N PHE A 158 10.29 33.80 -2.12
CA PHE A 158 11.69 34.17 -1.84
C PHE A 158 12.38 34.82 -3.05
N THR A 159 11.60 35.36 -3.99
CA THR A 159 12.04 36.20 -5.12
C THR A 159 11.23 37.47 -5.14
#